data_AF-A0A8S0FIY9-F1
#
_entry.id   AF-A0A8S0FIY9-F1
#
_cell.length_a   1.000
_cell.length_b   1.000
_cell.length_c   1.000
_cell.angle_alpha   90.00
_cell.angle_beta   90.00
_cell.angle_gamma   90.00
#
_symmetry.space_group_name_H-M   'P 1'
#
loop_
_entity.id
_entity.type
_entity.pdbx_description
1 polymer ?
#
loop_
_entity_poly.entity_id
_entity_poly.type
_entity_poly.pdbx_seq_one_letter_code
_entity_poly.pdbx_strand_id
1 'polypeptide(L)'
;MVVRQHAALQDQAGGPPLNPIEMASKSWDEIIAKLEKDPQLKAQFLEVYPQGFSGENITDAIAEFEKTLITPDSPFDKWLRGDENALTAQQKKGYQLFKDNKCATCHGGIILGGRSFEPLGLKKDFNFGEITAADIGRMNVTKEERDKLRQKVPGLRNVALTAPYFHRGDVP
;
A
#
# COMPACT_ATOMS: atom_id res chain seq x y z
N MET A 1 -1.87 22.88 1.92
CA MET A 1 -1.50 21.84 2.92
C MET A 1 -2.58 20.78 2.88
N VAL A 2 -2.38 19.47 2.70
CA VAL A 2 -1.23 18.64 2.31
C VAL A 2 -1.82 17.42 1.59
N VAL A 3 -1.11 16.99 0.55
CA VAL A 3 -1.22 15.73 -0.18
C VAL A 3 -1.29 14.51 0.77
N ARG A 4 -2.31 13.65 0.69
CA ARG A 4 -2.35 12.16 0.87
C ARG A 4 -3.73 11.68 1.33
N GLN A 5 -4.15 10.48 0.94
CA GLN A 5 -5.39 9.88 1.47
C GLN A 5 -5.20 9.41 2.93
N HIS A 6 -3.98 9.01 3.31
CA HIS A 6 -3.46 8.84 4.67
C HIS A 6 -1.93 9.03 4.62
N ALA A 7 -1.32 9.75 5.57
CA ALA A 7 0.09 10.14 5.46
C ALA A 7 1.05 9.05 5.98
N ALA A 8 0.58 8.28 6.96
CA ALA A 8 1.26 7.18 7.61
C ALA A 8 0.39 5.90 7.67
N LEU A 9 0.99 4.76 8.03
CA LEU A 9 0.29 3.50 8.24
C LEU A 9 -0.78 3.61 9.33
N GLN A 10 -0.48 4.32 10.42
CA GLN A 10 -1.40 4.57 11.52
C GLN A 10 -2.69 5.27 11.05
N ASP A 11 -2.54 6.35 10.28
CA ASP A 11 -3.68 7.06 9.68
C ASP A 11 -4.54 6.10 8.85
N GLN A 12 -3.91 5.23 8.05
CA GLN A 12 -4.61 4.29 7.19
C GLN A 12 -5.32 3.19 7.98
N ALA A 13 -4.72 2.68 9.05
CA ALA A 13 -5.30 1.67 9.93
C ALA A 13 -6.61 2.16 10.59
N GLY A 14 -6.84 3.47 10.67
CA GLY A 14 -8.07 4.05 11.19
C GLY A 14 -9.27 4.01 10.24
N GLY A 15 -9.05 3.82 8.93
CA GLY A 15 -10.11 3.79 7.91
C GLY A 15 -10.95 2.50 7.93
N PRO A 16 -10.33 1.32 7.71
CA PRO A 16 -11.04 0.04 7.60
C PRO A 16 -12.01 -0.29 8.74
N PRO A 17 -11.67 -0.05 10.02
CA PRO A 17 -12.57 -0.37 11.13
C PRO A 17 -13.94 0.28 11.03
N LEU A 18 -14.00 1.52 10.51
CA LEU A 18 -15.22 2.33 10.43
C LEU A 18 -15.86 2.36 9.03
N ASN A 19 -15.19 1.78 8.03
CA ASN A 19 -15.73 1.74 6.67
C ASN A 19 -16.87 0.70 6.57
N PRO A 20 -18.10 1.10 6.17
CA PRO A 20 -19.27 0.21 6.14
C PRO A 20 -19.17 -0.96 5.14
N ILE A 21 -18.27 -0.89 4.15
CA ILE A 21 -18.05 -1.98 3.20
C ILE A 21 -16.81 -2.84 3.55
N GLU A 22 -16.12 -2.52 4.65
CA GLU A 22 -14.96 -3.27 5.15
C GLU A 22 -15.28 -3.95 6.49
N MET A 23 -14.90 -3.36 7.64
CA MET A 23 -15.14 -3.96 8.96
C MET A 23 -16.41 -3.45 9.64
N ALA A 24 -16.96 -2.33 9.18
CA ALA A 24 -18.30 -1.82 9.53
C ALA A 24 -18.60 -1.62 11.03
N SER A 25 -17.61 -1.31 11.85
CA SER A 25 -17.87 -0.88 13.24
C SER A 25 -18.42 0.55 13.26
N LYS A 26 -19.30 0.85 14.22
CA LYS A 26 -19.98 2.16 14.31
C LYS A 26 -19.14 3.22 15.00
N SER A 27 -18.23 2.81 15.88
CA SER A 27 -17.34 3.71 16.61
C SER A 27 -16.13 2.96 17.18
N TRP A 28 -15.11 3.72 17.59
CA TRP A 28 -14.01 3.18 18.37
C TRP A 28 -14.46 2.64 19.73
N ASP A 29 -15.47 3.24 20.36
CA ASP A 29 -16.03 2.73 21.62
C ASP A 29 -16.60 1.31 21.45
N GLU A 30 -17.24 1.01 20.32
CA GLU A 30 -17.72 -0.33 20.01
C GLU A 30 -16.56 -1.33 19.88
N ILE A 31 -15.47 -0.93 19.21
CA ILE A 31 -14.28 -1.76 19.03
C ILE A 31 -13.61 -2.01 20.39
N ILE A 32 -13.39 -0.95 21.16
CA ILE A 32 -12.77 -0.99 22.48
C ILE A 32 -13.59 -1.88 23.42
N ALA A 33 -14.91 -1.74 23.46
CA ALA A 33 -15.79 -2.57 24.28
C ALA A 33 -15.73 -4.08 23.92
N LYS A 34 -15.34 -4.43 22.68
CA LYS A 34 -15.06 -5.83 22.29
C LYS A 34 -13.68 -6.27 22.79
N LEU A 35 -12.64 -5.45 22.59
CA LEU A 35 -11.27 -5.75 23.02
C LEU A 35 -11.15 -5.86 24.55
N GLU A 36 -11.89 -5.04 25.30
CA GLU A 36 -11.91 -5.10 26.77
C GLU A 36 -12.42 -6.42 27.35
N LYS A 37 -13.16 -7.22 26.56
CA LYS A 37 -13.65 -8.53 26.98
C LYS A 37 -12.57 -9.62 26.97
N ASP A 38 -11.42 -9.34 26.37
CA ASP A 38 -10.26 -10.22 26.40
C ASP A 38 -9.26 -9.72 27.47
N PRO A 39 -9.25 -10.35 28.67
CA PRO A 39 -8.39 -9.91 29.76
C PRO A 39 -6.90 -10.15 29.46
N GLN A 40 -6.56 -11.14 28.63
CA GLN A 40 -5.18 -11.42 28.27
C GLN A 40 -4.66 -10.36 27.31
N LEU A 41 -5.42 -10.04 26.25
CA LEU A 41 -5.06 -8.98 25.32
C LEU A 41 -4.97 -7.63 26.04
N LYS A 42 -5.93 -7.32 26.93
CA LYS A 42 -5.90 -6.08 27.71
C LYS A 42 -4.63 -5.97 28.57
N ALA A 43 -4.24 -7.05 29.25
CA ALA A 43 -3.02 -7.06 30.06
C ALA A 43 -1.78 -6.81 29.19
N GLN A 44 -1.63 -7.53 28.08
CA GLN A 44 -0.50 -7.36 27.15
C GLN A 44 -0.47 -5.96 26.52
N PHE A 45 -1.63 -5.41 26.17
CA PHE A 45 -1.72 -4.09 25.58
C PHE A 45 -1.29 -3.00 26.57
N LEU A 46 -1.67 -3.11 27.84
CA LEU A 46 -1.29 -2.17 28.90
C LEU A 46 0.20 -2.20 29.24
N GLU A 47 0.92 -3.30 28.96
CA GLU A 47 2.38 -3.36 29.11
C GLU A 47 3.10 -2.41 28.13
N VAL A 48 2.53 -2.18 26.95
CA VAL A 48 3.12 -1.35 25.90
C VAL A 48 2.49 0.04 25.85
N TYR A 49 1.17 0.14 26.08
CA TYR A 49 0.38 1.37 26.07
C TYR A 49 -0.32 1.57 27.42
N PRO A 50 0.33 2.21 28.40
CA PRO A 50 -0.21 2.39 29.75
C PRO A 50 -1.54 3.15 29.82
N GLN A 51 -1.86 3.94 28.78
CA GLN A 51 -3.12 4.68 28.64
C GLN A 51 -4.31 3.77 28.24
N GLY A 52 -4.05 2.51 27.88
CA GLY A 52 -5.05 1.54 27.47
C GLY A 52 -5.51 1.70 26.03
N PHE A 53 -6.62 1.04 25.69
CA PHE A 53 -7.16 1.06 24.34
C PHE A 53 -7.72 2.45 23.99
N SER A 54 -7.29 2.98 22.86
CA SER A 54 -7.86 4.15 22.18
C SER A 54 -7.73 3.92 20.67
N GLY A 55 -8.51 4.64 19.85
CA GLY A 55 -8.33 4.56 18.40
C GLY A 55 -6.90 4.89 17.97
N GLU A 56 -6.26 5.85 18.66
CA GLU A 56 -4.87 6.24 18.43
C GLU A 56 -3.90 5.10 18.75
N ASN A 57 -4.00 4.50 19.95
CA ASN A 57 -3.10 3.43 20.39
C ASN A 57 -3.30 2.14 19.58
N ILE A 58 -4.54 1.82 19.21
CA ILE A 58 -4.86 0.62 18.41
C ILE A 58 -4.25 0.78 17.00
N THR A 59 -4.43 1.94 16.37
CA THR A 59 -3.88 2.20 15.04
C THR A 59 -2.37 2.29 15.05
N ASP A 60 -1.78 2.81 16.13
CA ASP A 60 -0.31 2.83 16.32
C ASP A 60 0.24 1.41 16.44
N ALA A 61 -0.36 0.55 17.27
CA ALA A 61 0.07 -0.84 17.43
C ALA A 61 0.00 -1.62 16.10
N ILE A 62 -1.05 -1.41 15.30
CA ILE A 62 -1.16 -1.98 13.95
C ILE A 62 -0.03 -1.45 13.06
N ALA A 63 0.21 -0.14 13.07
CA ALA A 63 1.25 0.47 12.26
C ALA A 63 2.66 -0.02 12.63
N GLU A 64 2.96 -0.23 13.91
CA GLU A 64 4.23 -0.81 14.36
C GLU A 64 4.38 -2.27 13.89
N PHE A 65 3.32 -3.08 13.97
CA PHE A 65 3.33 -4.41 13.39
C PHE A 65 3.59 -4.38 11.88
N GLU A 66 2.91 -3.51 11.14
CA GLU A 66 3.08 -3.38 9.68
C GLU A 66 4.49 -2.91 9.28
N LYS A 67 5.17 -2.09 10.09
CA LYS A 67 6.58 -1.73 9.86
C LYS A 67 7.51 -2.95 9.87
N THR A 68 7.13 -4.03 10.58
CA THR A 68 7.89 -5.29 10.60
C THR A 68 7.63 -6.16 9.38
N LEU A 69 6.55 -5.92 8.62
CA LEU A 69 6.14 -6.69 7.44
C LEU A 69 6.96 -6.32 6.19
N ILE A 70 8.27 -6.28 6.35
CA ILE A 70 9.24 -6.13 5.27
C ILE A 70 9.72 -7.49 4.79
N THR A 71 10.02 -7.57 3.49
CA THR A 71 10.55 -8.79 2.86
C THR A 71 11.94 -8.50 2.30
N PRO A 72 12.99 -8.42 3.14
CA PRO A 72 14.36 -8.23 2.67
C PRO A 72 14.88 -9.46 1.94
N ASP A 73 16.08 -9.33 1.36
CA ASP A 73 16.85 -10.45 0.80
C ASP A 73 16.23 -11.19 -0.38
N SER A 74 15.38 -10.49 -1.15
CA SER A 74 15.00 -10.99 -2.47
C SER A 74 16.25 -11.20 -3.34
N PRO A 75 16.21 -12.11 -4.33
CA PRO A 75 17.32 -12.27 -5.29
C PRO A 75 17.75 -10.95 -5.94
N PHE A 76 16.79 -10.05 -6.18
CA PHE A 76 17.06 -8.71 -6.70
C PHE A 76 17.83 -7.83 -5.69
N ASP A 77 17.52 -7.89 -4.39
CA ASP A 77 18.25 -7.14 -3.36
C ASP A 77 19.68 -7.64 -3.18
N LYS A 78 19.87 -8.96 -3.18
CA LYS A 78 21.20 -9.58 -3.09
C LYS A 78 22.06 -9.15 -4.28
N TRP A 79 21.47 -9.17 -5.48
CA TRP A 79 22.15 -8.69 -6.70
C TRP A 79 22.52 -7.21 -6.64
N LEU A 80 21.62 -6.35 -6.16
CA LEU A 80 21.93 -4.92 -5.96
C LEU A 80 23.03 -4.68 -4.91
N ARG A 81 23.21 -5.59 -3.95
CA ARG A 81 24.29 -5.56 -2.96
C ARG A 81 25.61 -6.18 -3.44
N GLY A 82 25.68 -6.61 -4.70
CA GLY A 82 26.91 -7.09 -5.34
C GLY A 82 27.01 -8.61 -5.50
N ASP A 83 25.99 -9.39 -5.12
CA ASP A 83 25.96 -10.82 -5.46
C ASP A 83 25.62 -11.01 -6.94
N GLU A 84 26.64 -11.10 -7.79
CA GLU A 84 26.46 -11.23 -9.23
C GLU A 84 25.70 -12.50 -9.64
N ASN A 85 25.63 -13.51 -8.78
CA ASN A 85 24.98 -14.80 -9.06
C ASN A 85 23.56 -14.89 -8.51
N ALA A 86 23.08 -13.87 -7.78
CA ALA A 86 21.73 -13.87 -7.22
C ALA A 86 20.63 -13.82 -8.29
N LEU A 87 20.91 -13.36 -9.51
CA LEU A 87 19.97 -13.36 -10.63
C LEU A 87 20.46 -14.22 -11.79
N THR A 88 19.54 -14.94 -12.42
CA THR A 88 19.78 -15.65 -13.68
C THR A 88 20.01 -14.66 -14.84
N ALA A 89 20.60 -15.14 -15.93
CA ALA A 89 20.78 -14.33 -17.14
C ALA A 89 19.45 -13.78 -17.69
N GLN A 90 18.37 -14.57 -17.62
CA GLN A 90 17.04 -14.14 -18.04
C GLN A 90 16.51 -13.01 -17.17
N GLN A 91 16.67 -13.09 -15.84
CA GLN A 91 16.24 -12.04 -14.91
C GLN A 91 17.02 -10.74 -15.13
N LYS A 92 18.35 -10.82 -15.34
CA LYS A 92 19.18 -9.65 -15.71
C LYS A 92 18.71 -9.01 -17.02
N LYS A 93 18.42 -9.82 -18.04
CA LYS A 93 17.83 -9.34 -19.31
C LYS A 93 16.47 -8.67 -19.08
N GLY A 94 15.62 -9.25 -18.25
CA GLY A 94 14.32 -8.66 -17.87
C GLY A 94 14.48 -7.30 -17.20
N TYR A 95 15.42 -7.15 -16.27
CA TYR A 95 15.72 -5.86 -15.64
C TYR A 95 16.26 -4.83 -16.64
N GLN A 96 17.09 -5.25 -17.60
CA GLN A 96 17.55 -4.36 -18.67
C GLN A 96 16.37 -3.87 -19.53
N LEU A 97 15.47 -4.77 -19.94
CA LEU A 97 14.24 -4.40 -20.65
C LEU A 97 13.35 -3.46 -19.82
N PHE A 98 13.23 -3.69 -18.52
CA PHE A 98 12.46 -2.83 -17.61
C PHE A 98 13.00 -1.39 -17.60
N LYS A 99 14.32 -1.23 -17.61
CA LYS A 99 14.97 0.09 -17.72
C LYS A 99 14.79 0.70 -19.12
N ASP A 100 15.03 -0.07 -20.17
CA ASP A 100 15.01 0.41 -21.56
C ASP A 100 13.60 0.87 -21.96
N ASN A 101 12.58 0.18 -21.48
CA ASN A 101 11.17 0.54 -21.66
C ASN A 101 10.67 1.62 -20.70
N LYS A 102 11.56 2.22 -19.90
CA LYS A 102 11.29 3.35 -18.98
C LYS A 102 10.34 3.00 -17.84
N CYS A 103 10.18 1.73 -17.48
CA CYS A 103 9.37 1.32 -16.33
C CYS A 103 9.96 1.89 -15.02
N ALA A 104 11.29 1.94 -14.93
CA ALA A 104 12.03 2.49 -13.79
C ALA A 104 11.82 4.00 -13.56
N THR A 105 11.22 4.74 -14.52
CA THR A 105 10.86 6.14 -14.33
C THR A 105 9.80 6.32 -13.24
N CYS A 106 8.82 5.42 -13.21
CA CYS A 106 7.73 5.45 -12.23
C CYS A 106 7.96 4.43 -11.11
N HIS A 107 8.50 3.26 -11.46
CA HIS A 107 8.74 2.14 -10.55
C HIS A 107 10.20 2.12 -10.04
N GLY A 108 10.60 3.22 -9.41
CA GLY A 108 11.94 3.40 -8.84
C GLY A 108 11.99 3.31 -7.31
N GLY A 109 13.22 3.33 -6.77
CA GLY A 109 13.47 3.33 -5.32
C GLY A 109 13.28 1.96 -4.65
N ILE A 110 13.29 1.97 -3.32
CA ILE A 110 13.38 0.75 -2.48
C ILE A 110 12.25 -0.25 -2.76
N ILE A 111 11.03 0.24 -3.00
CA ILE A 111 9.87 -0.63 -3.26
C ILE A 111 9.49 -0.73 -4.74
N LEU A 112 10.32 -0.17 -5.64
CA LEU A 112 10.06 -0.12 -7.08
C LEU A 112 8.71 0.53 -7.41
N GLY A 113 8.44 1.71 -6.82
CA GLY A 113 7.18 2.42 -6.95
C GLY A 113 6.83 3.26 -5.72
N GLY A 114 5.56 3.65 -5.61
CA GLY A 114 4.95 4.30 -4.44
C GLY A 114 5.26 5.79 -4.25
N ARG A 115 6.02 6.40 -5.17
CA ARG A 115 6.56 7.77 -5.01
C ARG A 115 5.83 8.84 -5.83
N SER A 116 5.05 8.44 -6.83
CA SER A 116 4.32 9.38 -7.70
C SER A 116 2.90 8.89 -7.98
N PHE A 117 2.12 9.77 -8.62
CA PHE A 117 0.79 9.45 -9.13
C PHE A 117 0.77 9.75 -10.62
N GLU A 118 0.50 8.73 -11.41
CA GLU A 118 0.59 8.80 -12.87
C GLU A 118 -0.74 8.42 -13.50
N PRO A 119 -1.07 8.98 -14.68
CA PRO A 119 -2.23 8.54 -15.42
C PRO A 119 -2.01 7.11 -15.92
N LEU A 120 -3.00 6.25 -15.76
CA LEU A 120 -3.03 5.00 -16.52
C LEU A 120 -3.27 5.35 -17.99
N GLY A 121 -2.43 4.81 -18.88
CA GLY A 121 -2.53 5.04 -20.32
C GLY A 121 -1.67 6.19 -20.88
N LEU A 122 -0.60 6.60 -20.19
CA LEU A 122 0.29 7.70 -20.61
C LEU A 122 0.82 7.58 -22.07
N LYS A 123 1.06 6.36 -22.57
CA LYS A 123 1.55 6.11 -23.94
C LYS A 123 0.48 5.60 -24.91
N LYS A 124 -0.57 4.99 -24.38
CA LYS A 124 -1.68 4.40 -25.13
C LYS A 124 -2.87 4.37 -24.18
N ASP A 125 -4.03 4.77 -24.67
CA ASP A 125 -5.26 4.83 -23.88
C ASP A 125 -5.47 3.53 -23.10
N PHE A 126 -5.68 3.68 -21.80
CA PHE A 126 -6.08 2.59 -20.94
C PHE A 126 -7.60 2.42 -21.11
N ASN A 127 -8.03 1.22 -21.50
CA ASN A 127 -9.46 0.96 -21.65
C ASN A 127 -10.09 0.73 -20.28
N PHE A 128 -10.65 1.79 -19.71
CA PHE A 128 -11.40 1.71 -18.47
C PHE A 128 -12.78 1.06 -18.64
N GLY A 129 -13.31 0.89 -19.86
CA GLY A 129 -14.73 0.59 -20.03
C GLY A 129 -15.59 1.65 -19.35
N GLU A 130 -16.49 1.24 -18.45
CA GLU A 130 -17.21 2.18 -17.58
C GLU A 130 -16.27 2.74 -16.50
N ILE A 131 -16.17 4.07 -16.41
CA ILE A 131 -15.38 4.76 -15.38
C ILE A 131 -16.15 4.73 -14.07
N THR A 132 -15.56 4.11 -13.05
CA THR A 132 -16.07 4.04 -11.69
C THR A 132 -15.39 5.06 -10.79
N ALA A 133 -15.87 5.20 -9.55
CA ALA A 133 -15.22 6.03 -8.54
C ALA A 133 -13.76 5.61 -8.28
N ALA A 134 -13.42 4.32 -8.39
CA ALA A 134 -12.05 3.84 -8.19
C ALA A 134 -11.09 4.38 -9.27
N ASP A 135 -11.60 4.58 -10.49
CA ASP A 135 -10.80 5.06 -11.63
C ASP A 135 -10.47 6.53 -11.55
N ILE A 136 -11.35 7.34 -10.94
CA ILE A 136 -11.12 8.77 -10.71
C ILE A 136 -9.80 8.99 -9.96
N GLY A 137 -9.44 8.06 -9.07
CA GLY A 137 -8.11 7.99 -8.46
C GLY A 137 -7.80 9.19 -7.57
N ARG A 138 -6.66 9.83 -7.81
CA ARG A 138 -6.14 10.92 -6.97
C ARG A 138 -7.09 12.10 -6.82
N MET A 139 -7.89 12.40 -7.84
CA MET A 139 -8.89 13.49 -7.79
C MET A 139 -9.94 13.26 -6.70
N ASN A 140 -10.24 12.01 -6.30
CA ASN A 140 -11.14 11.76 -5.18
C ASN A 140 -10.66 12.42 -3.87
N VAL A 141 -9.35 12.62 -3.75
CA VAL A 141 -8.70 13.26 -2.60
C VAL A 141 -8.46 14.75 -2.85
N THR A 142 -7.85 15.10 -3.98
CA THR A 142 -7.40 16.48 -4.22
C THR A 142 -8.50 17.41 -4.73
N LYS A 143 -9.55 16.85 -5.34
CA LYS A 143 -10.63 17.57 -6.04
C LYS A 143 -10.17 18.38 -7.26
N GLU A 144 -8.93 18.16 -7.72
CA GLU A 144 -8.34 18.86 -8.87
C GLU A 144 -8.53 18.05 -10.16
N GLU A 145 -9.04 18.66 -11.23
CA GLU A 145 -9.28 17.95 -12.51
C GLU A 145 -8.00 17.37 -13.12
N ARG A 146 -6.84 18.02 -12.91
CA ARG A 146 -5.53 17.53 -13.38
C ARG A 146 -5.12 16.18 -12.75
N ASP A 147 -5.74 15.80 -11.65
CA ASP A 147 -5.48 14.56 -10.91
C ASP A 147 -6.46 13.43 -11.28
N LYS A 148 -7.39 13.69 -12.20
CA LYS A 148 -8.35 12.68 -12.67
C LYS A 148 -7.62 11.54 -13.40
N LEU A 149 -8.05 10.31 -13.13
CA LEU A 149 -7.46 9.07 -13.67
C LEU A 149 -5.99 8.84 -13.30
N ARG A 150 -5.43 9.63 -12.37
CA ARG A 150 -4.09 9.40 -11.84
C ARG A 150 -4.15 8.46 -10.66
N GLN A 151 -3.39 7.37 -10.73
CA GLN A 151 -3.29 6.38 -9.67
C GLN A 151 -1.92 6.46 -9.00
N LYS A 152 -1.85 6.13 -7.70
CA LYS A 152 -0.54 5.96 -7.04
C LYS A 152 0.18 4.82 -7.75
N VAL A 153 1.42 5.05 -8.17
CA VAL A 153 2.23 3.99 -8.78
C VAL A 153 2.47 2.91 -7.72
N PRO A 154 2.04 1.66 -7.90
CA PRO A 154 2.21 0.62 -6.89
C PRO A 154 3.68 0.21 -6.79
N GLY A 155 4.10 -0.26 -5.61
CA GLY A 155 5.38 -0.97 -5.47
C GLY A 155 5.31 -2.31 -6.19
N LEU A 156 6.43 -2.76 -6.77
CA LEU A 156 6.52 -4.05 -7.47
C LEU A 156 7.18 -5.15 -6.63
N ARG A 157 7.49 -4.86 -5.36
CA ARG A 157 7.86 -5.88 -4.37
C ARG A 157 6.73 -6.89 -4.28
N ASN A 158 7.06 -8.19 -4.35
CA ASN A 158 6.11 -9.29 -4.24
C ASN A 158 4.99 -9.31 -5.30
N VAL A 159 5.13 -8.58 -6.41
CA VAL A 159 4.08 -8.47 -7.44
C VAL A 159 3.62 -9.83 -7.97
N ALA A 160 4.53 -10.81 -8.09
CA ALA A 160 4.19 -12.16 -8.54
C ALA A 160 3.27 -12.94 -7.58
N LEU A 161 3.04 -12.43 -6.37
CA LEU A 161 2.23 -13.06 -5.31
C LEU A 161 0.93 -12.29 -5.03
N THR A 162 0.69 -11.16 -5.71
CA THR A 162 -0.40 -10.24 -5.40
C THR A 162 -1.32 -10.01 -6.60
N ALA A 163 -1.54 -11.06 -7.39
CA ALA A 163 -2.61 -11.06 -8.37
C ALA A 163 -3.99 -11.06 -7.66
N PRO A 164 -5.05 -10.52 -8.28
CA PRO A 164 -5.06 -9.84 -9.57
C PRO A 164 -4.49 -8.41 -9.52
N TYR A 165 -4.11 -7.88 -10.68
CA TYR A 165 -3.40 -6.61 -10.85
C TYR A 165 -4.31 -5.41 -11.12
N PHE A 166 -3.70 -4.22 -11.02
CA PHE A 166 -4.34 -2.89 -11.10
C PHE A 166 -5.33 -2.61 -9.96
N HIS A 167 -5.80 -1.37 -9.87
CA HIS A 167 -6.65 -0.89 -8.78
C HIS A 167 -8.06 -1.52 -8.76
N ARG A 168 -8.47 -2.14 -9.86
CA ARG A 168 -9.74 -2.89 -9.96
C ARG A 168 -9.57 -4.39 -9.68
N GLY A 169 -8.35 -4.92 -9.70
CA GLY A 169 -8.12 -6.36 -9.60
C GLY A 169 -8.78 -7.15 -10.74
N ASP A 170 -8.84 -6.57 -11.94
CA ASP A 170 -9.52 -7.13 -13.11
C ASP A 170 -8.55 -7.79 -14.11
N VAL A 171 -7.25 -7.78 -13.83
CA VAL A 171 -6.22 -8.45 -14.63
C VAL A 171 -5.60 -9.60 -13.83
N PRO A 172 -5.71 -10.86 -14.28
CA PRO A 172 -5.22 -12.03 -13.55
C PRO A 172 -3.69 -12.11 -13.49
#